data_AF-A0A6A6Q623-F1
#
_entry.id   AF-A0A6A6Q623-F1
#
_cell.length_a   1.000
_cell.length_b   1.000
_cell.length_c   1.000
_cell.angle_alpha   90.00
_cell.angle_beta   90.00
_cell.angle_gamma   90.00
#
_symmetry.space_group_name_H-M   'P 1'
#
loop_
_entity.id
_entity.type
_entity.pdbx_description
1 polymer ?
#
loop_
_entity_poly.entity_id
_entity_poly.type
_entity_poly.pdbx_seq_one_letter_code
_entity_poly.pdbx_strand_id
1 'polypeptide(L)'
;MDITCLQPLDGLRDLPFLAPGASPAGVNNAFILSRPGHPFWTHLLARVERSHLSWGLPYVENMLSTGCMFFSNAWMDYTSTLTRNDSHLEKRVFVLADEKQDLAPHMLRGAVKTPLFDHAGASSWHKRDAAAAKMAAEWYLRVGLLIIALAIVLLCWQPWKKESREPPKYIRRRPWTGLPLGAAEEEDFSEFATTRVRERGEEHSD
;
A
#
# COMPACT_ATOMS: atom_id res chain seq x y z
N MET A 1 15.69 19.92 -23.64
CA MET A 1 16.11 19.37 -22.34
C MET A 1 16.27 20.53 -21.38
N ASP A 2 15.72 20.45 -20.18
CA ASP A 2 15.60 21.54 -19.20
C ASP A 2 16.37 21.30 -17.90
N ILE A 3 17.25 20.30 -17.92
CA ILE A 3 18.17 19.97 -16.84
C ILE A 3 19.55 20.47 -17.23
N THR A 4 20.12 21.35 -16.41
CA THR A 4 21.51 21.81 -16.51
C THR A 4 22.33 21.16 -15.42
N CYS A 5 23.49 20.59 -15.78
CA CYS A 5 24.41 20.01 -14.80
C CYS A 5 25.21 21.12 -14.11
N LEU A 6 25.17 21.17 -12.78
CA LEU A 6 25.95 22.12 -11.98
C LEU A 6 27.30 21.56 -11.55
N GLN A 7 27.43 20.23 -11.57
CA GLN A 7 28.65 19.50 -11.23
C GLN A 7 28.95 18.41 -12.27
N PRO A 8 30.23 18.01 -12.43
CA PRO A 8 30.58 16.85 -13.25
C PRO A 8 29.91 15.58 -12.72
N LEU A 9 29.39 14.74 -13.61
CA LEU A 9 28.67 13.51 -13.26
C LEU A 9 29.57 12.26 -13.30
N ASP A 10 30.87 12.41 -13.48
CA ASP A 10 31.77 11.28 -13.71
C ASP A 10 31.78 10.27 -12.55
N GLY A 11 31.65 10.75 -11.30
CA GLY A 11 31.55 9.89 -10.12
C GLY A 11 30.27 9.06 -10.02
N LEU A 12 29.27 9.33 -10.87
CA LEU A 12 28.01 8.56 -10.88
C LEU A 12 28.02 7.44 -11.94
N ARG A 13 29.02 7.42 -12.84
CA ARG A 13 29.10 6.49 -13.99
C ARG A 13 29.37 5.04 -13.60
N ASP A 14 29.85 4.83 -12.38
CA ASP A 14 30.09 3.50 -11.83
C ASP A 14 28.81 2.79 -11.38
N LEU A 15 27.70 3.52 -11.28
CA LEU A 15 26.40 2.94 -10.93
C LEU A 15 25.75 2.30 -12.17
N PRO A 16 25.15 1.11 -12.02
CA PRO A 16 24.55 0.38 -13.14
C PRO A 16 23.28 1.06 -13.65
N PHE A 17 22.52 1.69 -12.76
CA PHE A 17 21.36 2.49 -13.10
C PHE A 17 21.09 3.51 -11.99
N LEU A 18 20.90 4.77 -12.32
CA LEU A 18 20.66 5.87 -11.40
C LEU A 18 19.61 6.82 -11.96
N ALA A 19 18.66 7.20 -11.11
CA ALA A 19 17.69 8.24 -11.40
C ALA A 19 17.41 9.09 -10.15
N PRO A 20 17.00 10.36 -10.26
CA PRO A 20 16.58 11.16 -9.12
C PRO A 20 15.20 10.75 -8.61
N GLY A 21 14.88 11.12 -7.37
CA GLY A 21 13.53 10.95 -6.84
C GLY A 21 12.51 11.89 -7.52
N ALA A 22 11.25 11.46 -7.59
CA ALA A 22 10.13 12.26 -8.06
C ALA A 22 9.32 12.82 -6.88
N SER A 23 8.89 14.08 -6.95
CA SER A 23 7.99 14.67 -5.94
C SER A 23 6.52 14.38 -6.27
N PRO A 24 5.68 13.99 -5.29
CA PRO A 24 5.97 13.85 -3.85
C PRO A 24 6.64 12.52 -3.45
N ALA A 25 6.57 11.49 -4.29
CA ALA A 25 7.23 10.20 -4.05
C ALA A 25 7.51 9.47 -5.37
N GLY A 26 8.45 8.52 -5.32
CA GLY A 26 8.83 7.66 -6.45
C GLY A 26 10.13 8.09 -7.12
N VAL A 27 10.32 7.64 -8.36
CA VAL A 27 11.52 7.87 -9.17
C VAL A 27 11.16 8.70 -10.39
N ASN A 28 12.00 9.67 -10.69
CA ASN A 28 11.80 10.59 -11.79
C ASN A 28 12.51 10.09 -13.06
N ASN A 29 11.89 10.27 -14.22
CA ASN A 29 12.41 9.90 -15.52
C ASN A 29 12.99 11.07 -16.34
N ALA A 30 13.10 12.26 -15.75
CA ALA A 30 13.67 13.46 -16.39
C ALA A 30 15.19 13.37 -16.56
N PHE A 31 15.86 12.62 -15.68
CA PHE A 31 17.28 12.27 -15.81
C PHE A 31 17.45 10.80 -15.49
N ILE A 32 18.12 10.06 -16.38
CA ILE A 32 18.43 8.65 -16.19
C ILE A 32 19.86 8.42 -16.63
N LEU A 33 20.66 7.82 -15.76
CA LEU A 33 21.99 7.31 -16.07
C LEU A 33 21.90 5.79 -15.98
N SER A 34 22.26 5.07 -17.04
CA SER A 34 22.18 3.61 -17.04
C SER A 34 23.25 2.97 -17.89
N ARG A 35 23.78 1.84 -17.45
CA ARG A 35 24.63 0.97 -18.28
C ARG A 35 23.81 0.36 -19.41
N PRO A 36 24.43 0.14 -20.59
CA PRO A 36 23.79 -0.60 -21.68
C PRO A 36 23.33 -1.99 -21.21
N GLY A 37 22.12 -2.40 -21.61
CA GLY A 37 21.59 -3.74 -21.31
C GLY A 37 21.08 -3.95 -19.89
N HIS A 38 20.94 -2.90 -19.08
CA HIS A 38 20.38 -3.05 -17.74
C HIS A 38 18.95 -3.65 -17.80
N PRO A 39 18.65 -4.76 -17.07
CA PRO A 39 17.42 -5.53 -17.24
C PRO A 39 16.13 -4.75 -16.92
N PHE A 40 16.24 -3.68 -16.13
CA PHE A 40 15.11 -2.77 -15.89
C PHE A 40 14.56 -2.15 -17.18
N TRP A 41 15.39 -1.89 -18.21
CA TRP A 41 14.90 -1.36 -19.49
C TRP A 41 13.96 -2.33 -20.18
N THR A 42 14.30 -3.62 -20.23
CA THR A 42 13.44 -4.65 -20.81
C THR A 42 12.12 -4.75 -20.04
N HIS A 43 12.19 -4.70 -18.71
CA HIS A 43 11.00 -4.70 -17.85
C HIS A 43 10.11 -3.46 -18.10
N LEU A 44 10.71 -2.27 -18.20
CA LEU A 44 10.02 -1.02 -18.46
C LEU A 44 9.35 -1.02 -19.84
N LEU A 45 10.10 -1.40 -20.89
CA LEU A 45 9.62 -1.39 -22.27
C LEU A 45 8.49 -2.39 -22.50
N ALA A 46 8.52 -3.56 -21.85
CA ALA A 46 7.45 -4.55 -21.93
C ALA A 46 6.10 -4.05 -21.37
N ARG A 47 6.08 -2.95 -20.61
CA ARG A 47 4.86 -2.35 -20.04
C ARG A 47 4.30 -1.20 -20.86
N VAL A 48 5.08 -0.59 -21.75
CA VAL A 48 4.72 0.65 -22.47
C VAL A 48 3.38 0.50 -23.19
N GLU A 49 3.18 -0.57 -23.94
CA GLU A 49 1.93 -0.79 -24.69
C GLU A 49 0.71 -0.91 -23.78
N ARG A 50 0.83 -1.59 -22.63
CA ARG A 50 -0.27 -1.78 -21.68
C ARG A 50 -0.56 -0.53 -20.85
N SER A 51 0.44 0.34 -20.69
CA SER A 51 0.30 1.59 -19.95
C SER A 51 -0.28 2.72 -20.79
N HIS A 52 -0.36 2.57 -22.12
CA HIS A 52 -1.00 3.52 -23.03
C HIS A 52 -2.53 3.44 -22.94
N LEU A 53 -3.07 4.05 -21.88
CA LEU A 53 -4.50 4.13 -21.59
C LEU A 53 -4.97 5.57 -21.78
N SER A 54 -6.10 5.77 -22.46
CA SER A 54 -6.70 7.09 -22.57
C SER A 54 -7.53 7.41 -21.33
N TRP A 55 -7.14 8.45 -20.61
CA TRP A 55 -7.82 8.89 -19.38
C TRP A 55 -8.69 10.14 -19.61
N GLY A 56 -8.72 10.67 -20.83
CA GLY A 56 -9.44 11.92 -21.18
C GLY A 56 -8.85 13.19 -20.57
N LEU A 57 -7.78 13.07 -19.78
CA LEU A 57 -7.03 14.17 -19.17
C LEU A 57 -5.58 14.05 -19.62
N PRO A 58 -5.08 14.95 -20.50
CA PRO A 58 -3.72 14.87 -21.04
C PRO A 58 -2.65 14.74 -19.96
N TYR A 59 -2.82 15.46 -18.84
CA TYR A 59 -1.95 15.39 -17.67
C TYR A 59 -1.82 13.98 -17.09
N VAL A 60 -2.97 13.34 -16.84
CA VAL A 60 -3.03 12.01 -16.23
C VAL A 60 -2.51 10.96 -17.20
N GLU A 61 -2.89 11.07 -18.47
CA GLU A 61 -2.50 10.16 -19.53
C GLU A 61 -0.99 10.12 -19.70
N ASN A 62 -0.31 11.26 -19.87
CA ASN A 62 1.15 11.22 -20.01
C ASN A 62 1.86 10.88 -18.68
N MET A 63 1.33 11.22 -17.49
CA MET A 63 1.93 10.79 -16.22
C MET A 63 1.90 9.26 -16.03
N LEU A 64 0.77 8.62 -16.39
CA LEU A 64 0.54 7.18 -16.20
C LEU A 64 1.03 6.32 -17.36
N SER A 65 1.15 6.86 -18.57
CA SER A 65 1.61 6.11 -19.74
C SER A 65 3.12 6.11 -19.87
N THR A 66 3.76 7.28 -19.77
CA THR A 66 5.19 7.46 -20.07
C THR A 66 5.92 8.43 -19.11
N GLY A 67 5.23 8.93 -18.09
CA GLY A 67 5.76 9.91 -17.14
C GLY A 67 6.45 9.28 -15.93
N CYS A 68 6.72 10.10 -14.92
CA CYS A 68 7.39 9.63 -13.70
C CYS A 68 6.56 8.61 -12.91
N MET A 69 5.22 8.67 -12.99
CA MET A 69 4.35 7.71 -12.31
C MET A 69 4.39 6.33 -13.00
N PHE A 70 4.34 6.29 -14.33
CA PHE A 70 4.62 5.07 -15.11
C PHE A 70 5.97 4.46 -14.72
N PHE A 71 7.03 5.27 -14.75
CA PHE A 71 8.39 4.85 -14.45
C PHE A 71 8.53 4.32 -13.02
N SER A 72 7.94 5.01 -12.04
CA SER A 72 7.90 4.60 -10.63
C SER A 72 7.17 3.28 -10.44
N ASN A 73 6.03 3.09 -11.11
CA ASN A 73 5.26 1.85 -11.03
C ASN A 73 6.03 0.67 -11.62
N ALA A 74 6.68 0.86 -12.76
CA ALA A 74 7.54 -0.16 -13.36
C ALA A 74 8.75 -0.47 -12.48
N TRP A 75 9.37 0.55 -11.85
CA TRP A 75 10.47 0.36 -10.91
C TRP A 75 10.05 -0.42 -9.66
N MET A 76 8.90 -0.08 -9.07
CA MET A 76 8.35 -0.82 -7.93
C MET A 76 8.05 -2.27 -8.28
N ASP A 77 7.43 -2.53 -9.42
CA ASP A 77 7.18 -3.89 -9.90
C ASP A 77 8.49 -4.66 -10.10
N TYR A 78 9.44 -4.07 -10.84
CA TYR A 78 10.75 -4.66 -11.09
C TYR A 78 11.51 -4.99 -9.79
N THR A 79 11.59 -4.03 -8.86
CA THR A 79 12.26 -4.25 -7.57
C THR A 79 11.57 -5.31 -6.72
N SER A 80 10.25 -5.45 -6.81
CA SER A 80 9.52 -6.53 -6.13
C SER A 80 9.84 -7.92 -6.69
N THR A 81 10.20 -8.02 -7.98
CA THR A 81 10.60 -9.29 -8.61
C THR A 81 12.05 -9.71 -8.29
N LEU A 82 12.88 -8.78 -7.80
CA LEU A 82 14.26 -9.09 -7.40
C LEU A 82 14.25 -9.91 -6.11
N THR A 83 14.65 -11.19 -6.21
CA THR A 83 14.79 -12.02 -5.01
C THR A 83 15.97 -11.55 -4.15
N ARG A 84 15.95 -11.89 -2.85
CA ARG A 84 17.00 -11.49 -1.90
C ARG A 84 18.41 -11.96 -2.34
N ASN A 85 18.48 -13.11 -3.03
CA ASN A 85 19.72 -13.66 -3.59
C ASN A 85 20.06 -13.08 -4.98
N ASP A 86 19.06 -12.64 -5.75
CA ASP A 86 19.25 -12.03 -7.07
C ASP A 86 19.52 -10.52 -7.01
N SER A 87 19.82 -10.04 -5.80
CA SER A 87 20.01 -8.64 -5.44
C SER A 87 21.40 -8.10 -5.81
N HIS A 88 21.95 -8.63 -6.91
CA HIS A 88 23.23 -8.24 -7.49
C HIS A 88 23.20 -6.74 -7.78
N LEU A 89 24.24 -6.02 -7.36
CA LEU A 89 24.31 -4.56 -7.48
C LEU A 89 24.04 -4.10 -8.92
N GLU A 90 24.52 -4.85 -9.91
CA GLU A 90 24.35 -4.58 -11.35
C GLU A 90 22.90 -4.59 -11.85
N LYS A 91 21.96 -5.19 -11.11
CA LYS A 91 20.54 -5.24 -11.47
C LYS A 91 19.73 -4.14 -10.79
N ARG A 92 20.33 -3.39 -9.85
CA ARG A 92 19.61 -2.44 -9.01
C ARG A 92 19.48 -1.07 -9.68
N VAL A 93 18.32 -0.47 -9.46
CA VAL A 93 18.05 0.94 -9.79
C VAL A 93 18.32 1.78 -8.55
N PHE A 94 19.34 2.62 -8.61
CA PHE A 94 19.70 3.54 -7.55
C PHE A 94 18.90 4.84 -7.66
N VAL A 95 18.56 5.41 -6.51
CA VAL A 95 17.90 6.71 -6.42
C VAL A 95 18.86 7.70 -5.78
N LEU A 96 19.02 8.88 -6.38
CA LEU A 96 19.88 9.93 -5.83
C LEU A 96 19.41 10.32 -4.42
N ALA A 97 20.35 10.31 -3.49
CA ALA A 97 20.20 10.75 -2.11
C ALA A 97 21.51 11.39 -1.65
N ASP A 98 21.44 12.17 -0.58
CA ASP A 98 22.62 12.73 0.07
C ASP A 98 23.34 11.67 0.94
N GLU A 99 24.43 12.07 1.60
CA GLU A 99 25.20 11.20 2.50
C GLU A 99 24.37 10.67 3.69
N LYS A 100 23.29 11.36 4.06
CA LYS A 100 22.37 10.98 5.14
C LYS A 100 21.20 10.13 4.62
N GLN A 101 21.25 9.72 3.35
CA GLN A 101 20.19 9.02 2.64
C GLN A 101 18.88 9.83 2.53
N ASP A 102 18.97 11.15 2.58
CA ASP A 102 17.83 12.04 2.29
C ASP A 102 17.71 12.24 0.77
N LEU A 103 16.57 11.83 0.23
CA LEU A 103 16.24 12.00 -1.18
C LEU A 103 15.75 13.41 -1.47
N ALA A 104 15.13 14.09 -0.51
CA ALA A 104 14.41 15.34 -0.72
C ALA A 104 15.24 16.45 -1.40
N PRO A 105 16.53 16.65 -1.06
CA PRO A 105 17.37 17.66 -1.72
C PRO A 105 17.68 17.36 -3.19
N HIS A 106 17.56 16.09 -3.59
CA HIS A 106 17.89 15.59 -4.92
C HIS A 106 16.66 15.26 -5.78
N MET A 107 15.45 15.41 -5.23
CA MET A 107 14.22 15.16 -5.97
C MET A 107 13.99 16.22 -7.05
N LEU A 108 13.71 15.75 -8.27
CA LEU A 108 13.33 16.63 -9.37
C LEU A 108 11.83 16.91 -9.35
N ARG A 109 11.50 18.20 -9.43
CA ARG A 109 10.15 18.77 -9.47
C ARG A 109 10.22 20.14 -10.11
N GLY A 110 9.15 20.58 -10.79
CA GLY A 110 8.95 21.96 -11.25
C GLY A 110 10.25 22.70 -11.64
N ALA A 111 10.33 24.00 -11.35
CA ALA A 111 11.63 24.68 -11.37
C ALA A 111 12.31 24.45 -10.00
N VAL A 112 13.47 23.80 -9.98
CA VAL A 112 14.21 23.53 -8.73
C VAL A 112 15.71 23.44 -8.98
N LYS A 113 16.48 23.95 -8.04
CA LYS A 113 17.93 23.78 -7.99
C LYS A 113 18.29 22.75 -6.93
N THR A 114 18.86 21.64 -7.38
CA THR A 114 19.44 20.58 -6.52
C THR A 114 20.97 20.75 -6.49
N PRO A 115 21.70 20.04 -5.62
CA PRO A 115 23.17 20.12 -5.61
C PRO A 115 23.83 19.75 -6.95
N LEU A 116 23.21 18.85 -7.72
CA LEU A 116 23.76 18.35 -8.99
C LEU A 116 23.16 19.03 -10.23
N PHE A 117 21.92 19.51 -10.13
CA PHE A 117 21.13 19.94 -11.27
C PHE A 117 20.40 21.26 -11.04
N ASP A 118 20.38 22.10 -12.07
CA ASP A 118 19.42 23.20 -12.20
C ASP A 118 18.32 22.76 -13.18
N HIS A 119 17.13 22.48 -12.66
CA HIS A 119 15.98 22.02 -13.43
C HIS A 119 15.06 23.22 -13.66
N ALA A 120 14.98 23.68 -14.92
CA ALA A 120 14.21 24.86 -15.29
C ALA A 120 12.69 24.63 -15.22
N GLY A 121 12.25 23.38 -15.06
CA GLY A 121 10.85 23.03 -14.88
C GLY A 121 10.02 23.13 -16.15
N ALA A 122 10.66 22.89 -17.30
CA ALA A 122 9.97 22.74 -18.56
C ALA A 122 9.18 21.43 -18.52
N SER A 123 7.97 21.54 -18.01
CA SER A 123 6.97 20.50 -18.12
C SER A 123 6.19 20.75 -19.41
N SER A 124 5.96 19.71 -20.21
CA SER A 124 5.06 19.76 -21.37
C SER A 124 3.59 20.04 -20.97
N TRP A 125 3.32 20.16 -19.67
CA TRP A 125 2.02 20.44 -19.09
C TRP A 125 1.70 21.93 -19.16
N HIS A 126 0.63 22.28 -19.86
CA HIS A 126 0.03 23.59 -19.65
C HIS A 126 -0.46 23.64 -18.19
N LYS A 127 -0.07 24.69 -17.44
CA LYS A 127 -0.43 24.88 -16.00
C LYS A 127 -1.91 24.62 -15.70
N ARG A 128 -2.79 24.84 -16.70
CA ARG A 128 -4.25 24.66 -16.62
C ARG A 128 -4.65 23.20 -16.47
N ASP A 129 -3.99 22.28 -17.16
CA ASP A 129 -4.39 20.86 -17.23
C ASP A 129 -3.99 20.15 -15.93
N ALA A 130 -2.79 20.46 -15.44
CA ALA A 130 -2.33 19.99 -14.13
C ALA A 130 -3.20 20.56 -12.99
N ALA A 131 -3.59 21.84 -13.08
CA ALA A 131 -4.50 22.45 -12.10
C ALA A 131 -5.90 21.80 -12.14
N ALA A 132 -6.42 21.51 -13.34
CA ALA A 132 -7.70 20.83 -13.50
C ALA A 132 -7.66 19.40 -12.91
N ALA A 133 -6.58 18.64 -13.17
CA ALA A 133 -6.40 17.31 -12.60
C ALA A 133 -6.31 17.34 -11.06
N LYS A 134 -5.53 18.28 -10.50
CA LYS A 134 -5.44 18.46 -9.04
C LYS A 134 -6.80 18.83 -8.43
N MET A 135 -7.51 19.77 -9.03
CA MET A 135 -8.85 20.19 -8.59
C MET A 135 -9.84 19.02 -8.63
N ALA A 136 -9.85 18.24 -9.71
CA ALA A 136 -10.68 17.05 -9.83
C ALA A 136 -10.36 16.04 -8.71
N ALA A 137 -9.08 15.73 -8.49
CA ALA A 137 -8.67 14.81 -7.43
C ALA A 137 -9.11 15.27 -6.03
N GLU A 138 -8.92 16.55 -5.70
CA GLU A 138 -9.39 17.11 -4.43
C GLU A 138 -10.91 17.03 -4.29
N TRP A 139 -11.66 17.30 -5.36
CA TRP A 139 -13.12 17.20 -5.36
C TRP A 139 -13.58 15.76 -5.13
N TYR A 140 -13.03 14.79 -5.86
CA TYR A 140 -13.35 13.36 -5.67
C TYR A 140 -13.03 12.87 -4.26
N LEU A 141 -11.89 13.27 -3.68
CA LEU A 141 -11.54 12.91 -2.30
C LEU A 141 -12.55 13.47 -1.29
N ARG A 142 -12.93 14.75 -1.43
CA ARG A 142 -13.93 15.37 -0.53
C ARG A 142 -15.29 14.68 -0.65
N VAL A 143 -15.76 14.43 -1.87
CA VAL A 143 -17.02 13.72 -2.10
C VAL A 143 -16.97 12.29 -1.56
N GLY A 144 -15.86 11.56 -1.79
CA GLY A 144 -15.67 10.22 -1.25
C GLY A 144 -15.69 10.18 0.27
N LEU A 145 -15.02 11.12 0.94
CA LEU A 145 -15.06 11.26 2.40
C LEU A 145 -16.47 11.57 2.92
N LEU A 146 -17.24 12.42 2.23
CA LEU A 146 -18.63 12.71 2.57
C LEU A 146 -19.53 11.48 2.43
N ILE A 147 -19.35 10.69 1.37
CA ILE A 147 -20.09 9.43 1.17
C ILE A 147 -19.76 8.43 2.26
N ILE A 148 -18.47 8.27 2.61
CA ILE A 148 -18.03 7.37 3.68
C ILE A 148 -18.60 7.84 5.04
N ALA A 149 -18.52 9.13 5.33
CA ALA A 149 -19.09 9.69 6.56
C ALA A 149 -20.60 9.47 6.64
N LEU A 150 -21.33 9.69 5.53
CA LEU A 150 -22.76 9.42 5.45
C LEU A 150 -23.06 7.93 5.67
N ALA A 151 -22.28 7.03 5.07
CA ALA A 151 -22.43 5.59 5.26
C ALA A 151 -22.21 5.19 6.73
N ILE A 152 -21.19 5.73 7.39
CA ILE A 152 -20.95 5.52 8.83
C ILE A 152 -22.14 6.03 9.65
N VAL A 153 -22.64 7.23 9.38
CA VAL A 153 -23.81 7.78 10.07
C VAL A 153 -25.03 6.88 9.89
N LEU A 154 -25.30 6.41 8.67
CA LEU A 154 -26.42 5.51 8.39
C LEU A 154 -26.27 4.14 9.05
N LEU A 155 -25.04 3.62 9.16
CA LEU A 155 -24.74 2.37 9.88
C LEU A 155 -24.92 2.54 11.39
N CYS A 156 -24.47 3.65 11.97
CA CYS A 156 -24.68 3.97 13.38
C CYS A 156 -26.14 4.33 13.71
N TRP A 157 -26.90 4.85 12.74
CA TRP A 157 -28.34 5.11 12.88
C TRP A 157 -29.17 3.83 12.79
N GLN A 158 -28.62 2.71 12.28
CA GLN A 158 -29.38 1.46 12.27
C GLN A 158 -29.83 1.18 13.69
N PRO A 159 -31.16 1.14 13.96
CA PRO A 159 -31.64 0.85 15.30
C PRO A 159 -31.03 -0.49 15.64
N TRP A 160 -30.27 -0.54 16.74
CA TRP A 160 -29.76 -1.79 17.29
C TRP A 160 -30.96 -2.73 17.37
N LYS A 161 -31.07 -3.66 16.41
CA LYS A 161 -32.07 -4.71 16.49
C LYS A 161 -31.64 -5.48 17.72
N LYS A 162 -32.34 -5.21 18.81
CA LYS A 162 -32.29 -6.02 20.01
C LYS A 162 -32.74 -7.38 19.52
N GLU A 163 -31.79 -8.24 19.16
CA GLU A 163 -32.02 -9.66 18.91
C GLU A 163 -32.55 -10.17 20.25
N SER A 164 -33.87 -10.11 20.42
CA SER A 164 -34.56 -10.65 21.56
C SER A 164 -34.39 -12.15 21.43
N ARG A 165 -33.26 -12.67 21.92
CA ARG A 165 -33.09 -14.08 22.23
C ARG A 165 -34.26 -14.44 23.13
N GLU A 166 -35.27 -15.08 22.57
CA GLU A 166 -36.37 -15.61 23.38
C GLU A 166 -35.75 -16.42 24.51
N PRO A 167 -36.13 -16.18 25.78
CA PRO A 167 -35.65 -17.03 26.85
C PRO A 167 -36.06 -18.49 26.52
N PRO A 168 -35.20 -19.49 26.76
CA PRO A 168 -35.53 -20.87 26.49
C PRO A 168 -36.90 -21.18 27.12
N LYS A 169 -37.84 -21.69 26.31
CA LYS A 169 -39.19 -22.03 26.77
C LYS A 169 -39.05 -22.92 28.00
N TYR A 170 -39.58 -22.45 29.13
CA TYR A 170 -39.59 -23.20 30.38
C TYR A 170 -40.34 -24.52 30.17
N ILE A 171 -39.59 -25.62 30.08
CA ILE A 171 -40.18 -26.97 30.07
C ILE A 171 -40.79 -27.17 31.46
N ARG A 172 -42.11 -27.06 31.54
CA ARG A 172 -42.90 -27.32 32.75
C ARG A 172 -42.66 -28.77 33.16
N ARG A 173 -41.78 -29.00 34.14
CA ARG A 173 -41.63 -30.33 34.76
C ARG A 173 -43.01 -30.71 35.30
N ARG A 174 -43.52 -31.87 34.85
CA ARG A 174 -44.79 -32.41 35.33
C ARG A 174 -44.69 -32.59 36.86
N PRO A 175 -45.77 -32.34 37.62
CA PRO A 175 -45.77 -32.61 39.05
C PRO A 175 -45.45 -34.09 39.27
N TRP A 176 -44.49 -34.36 40.16
CA TRP A 176 -44.20 -35.70 40.65
C TRP A 176 -45.46 -36.27 41.31
N THR A 177 -46.20 -37.10 40.58
CA THR A 177 -47.17 -38.01 41.18
C THR A 177 -46.37 -39.19 41.74
N GLY A 178 -46.45 -39.36 43.06
CA GLY A 178 -45.59 -40.26 43.82
C GLY A 178 -45.46 -41.66 43.24
N LEU A 179 -44.23 -42.16 43.24
CA LEU A 179 -43.95 -43.59 43.20
C LEU A 179 -43.83 -44.09 44.65
N PRO A 180 -44.30 -45.32 44.94
CA PRO A 180 -44.38 -45.82 46.31
C PRO A 180 -43.00 -46.19 46.86
N LEU A 181 -42.90 -46.17 48.19
CA LEU A 181 -41.78 -46.65 48.99
C LEU A 181 -41.29 -48.01 48.51
N GLY A 182 -39.98 -48.12 48.28
CA GLY A 182 -39.28 -49.41 48.23
C GLY A 182 -38.13 -49.46 47.23
N ALA A 183 -36.98 -48.92 47.62
CA ALA A 183 -35.63 -49.39 47.28
C ALA A 183 -34.64 -48.31 47.74
N ALA A 184 -34.07 -48.49 48.93
CA ALA A 184 -32.83 -47.83 49.28
C ALA A 184 -31.72 -48.60 48.57
N GLU A 185 -30.98 -47.93 47.69
CA GLU A 185 -29.64 -48.37 47.31
C GLU A 185 -28.74 -47.13 47.29
N GLU A 186 -27.66 -47.26 48.04
CA GLU A 186 -26.76 -46.24 48.55
C GLU A 186 -25.45 -46.36 47.77
N GLU A 187 -25.16 -45.45 46.84
CA GLU A 187 -23.81 -45.25 46.25
C GLU A 187 -23.74 -43.85 45.62
N ASP A 188 -22.64 -43.12 45.53
CA ASP A 188 -21.44 -42.95 46.35
C ASP A 188 -20.95 -41.55 45.95
N PHE A 189 -20.55 -40.74 46.92
CA PHE A 189 -20.24 -39.31 46.75
C PHE A 189 -18.73 -39.15 46.53
N SER A 190 -18.22 -39.57 45.37
CA SER A 190 -16.78 -39.58 45.11
C SER A 190 -16.36 -39.17 43.69
N GLU A 191 -17.00 -38.16 43.06
CA GLU A 191 -16.47 -37.61 41.80
C GLU A 191 -16.73 -36.10 41.61
N PHE A 192 -16.55 -35.32 42.68
CA PHE A 192 -16.65 -33.85 42.63
C PHE A 192 -15.34 -33.16 43.01
N ALA A 193 -14.20 -33.62 42.47
CA ALA A 193 -12.92 -32.97 42.77
C ALA A 193 -11.84 -33.10 41.69
N THR A 194 -12.15 -33.28 40.40
CA THR A 194 -11.05 -33.36 39.40
C THR A 194 -11.42 -32.96 37.98
N THR A 195 -11.95 -31.76 37.75
CA THR A 195 -12.04 -31.22 36.37
C THR A 195 -11.79 -29.73 36.24
N ARG A 196 -11.25 -29.06 37.27
CA ARG A 196 -10.92 -27.62 37.21
C ARG A 196 -9.43 -27.28 37.06
N VAL A 197 -8.59 -28.23 36.63
CA VAL A 197 -7.12 -28.01 36.50
C VAL A 197 -6.54 -28.36 35.11
N ARG A 198 -7.33 -28.88 34.13
CA ARG A 198 -6.78 -29.43 32.87
C ARG A 198 -6.98 -28.60 31.59
N GLU A 199 -7.08 -27.27 31.65
CA GLU A 199 -7.05 -26.43 30.43
C GLU A 199 -6.20 -25.15 30.60
N ARG A 200 -5.03 -25.26 31.26
CA ARG A 200 -4.03 -24.17 31.29
C ARG A 200 -2.61 -24.66 30.98
N GLY A 201 -2.46 -25.59 30.06
CA GLY A 201 -1.14 -26.00 29.60
C GLY A 201 -1.23 -26.94 28.42
N GLU A 202 -1.31 -26.37 27.22
CA GLU A 202 -0.81 -26.95 25.96
C GLU A 202 -1.19 -26.01 24.81
N GLU A 203 -0.30 -25.06 24.48
CA GLU A 203 0.05 -24.73 23.09
C GLU A 203 1.23 -23.74 23.07
N HIS A 204 2.41 -24.27 23.36
CA HIS A 204 3.68 -23.78 22.80
C HIS A 204 4.56 -25.00 22.54
N SER A 205 4.71 -25.37 21.26
CA SER A 205 5.84 -26.07 20.61
C SER A 205 5.35 -26.77 19.35
N ASP A 206 5.52 -26.11 18.20
CA ASP A 206 6.35 -26.62 17.09
C ASP A 206 6.68 -25.46 16.13
#